data_AF-A0A2J7TK77-F1
#
_entry.id   AF-A0A2J7TK77-F1
#
_cell.length_a   1.000
_cell.length_b   1.000
_cell.length_c   1.000
_cell.angle_alpha   90.00
_cell.angle_beta   90.00
_cell.angle_gamma   90.00
#
_symmetry.space_group_name_H-M   'P 1'
#
loop_
_entity.id
_entity.type
_entity.pdbx_description
1 polymer ?
#
loop_
_entity_poly.entity_id
_entity_poly.type
_entity_poly.pdbx_seq_one_letter_code
_entity_poly.pdbx_strand_id
1 'polypeptide(L)' 'MVTKTARLMVGVPDYDTYVAHRQLNHPDQPIMNYTEFFRERQEARYAVGKGRFRGCC' A
#
# COMPACT_ATOMS: atom_id res chain seq x y z
N MET A 1 5.35 21.67 13.22
CA MET A 1 4.65 21.09 12.05
C MET A 1 5.66 20.47 11.08
N VAL A 2 6.41 19.41 11.48
CA VAL A 2 7.47 18.83 10.63
C VAL A 2 7.54 17.30 10.78
N THR A 3 6.44 16.60 10.52
CA THR A 3 6.44 15.11 10.50
C THR A 3 5.62 14.53 9.34
N LYS A 4 5.26 15.35 8.34
CA LYS A 4 4.59 14.86 7.12
C LYS A 4 5.55 14.58 5.95
N THR A 5 6.79 15.07 6.01
CA THR A 5 7.71 15.04 4.86
C THR A 5 8.61 13.81 4.81
N ALA A 6 8.84 13.12 5.95
CA ALA A 6 9.77 11.98 6.01
C ALA A 6 9.16 10.65 5.52
N ARG A 7 7.83 10.46 5.59
CA ARG A 7 7.17 9.22 5.15
C ARG A 7 7.10 9.08 3.62
N LEU A 8 7.18 10.19 2.89
CA LEU A 8 7.16 10.19 1.42
C LEU A 8 8.49 9.74 0.80
N MET A 9 9.62 9.79 1.52
CA MET A 9 10.93 9.36 1.00
C MET A 9 11.13 7.85 0.99
N VAL A 10 10.26 7.07 1.65
CA VAL A 10 10.41 5.60 1.77
C VAL A 10 9.56 4.85 0.75
N GLY A 11 8.70 5.53 -0.01
CA GLY A 11 7.90 4.90 -1.08
C GLY A 11 6.90 3.85 -0.59
N VAL A 12 6.62 3.80 0.73
CA VAL A 12 5.59 2.93 1.31
C VAL A 12 4.41 3.82 1.68
N PRO A 13 3.28 3.74 0.95
CA PRO A 13 2.08 4.46 1.33
C PRO A 13 1.59 3.91 2.68
N ASP A 14 1.30 4.83 3.62
CA ASP A 14 0.59 4.50 4.85
C ASP A 14 -0.78 3.89 4.49
N TYR A 15 -1.33 3.05 5.37
CA TYR A 15 -2.61 2.38 5.15
C TYR A 15 -3.74 3.34 4.75
N ASP A 16 -3.80 4.53 5.36
CA ASP A 16 -4.78 5.57 5.03
C ASP A 16 -4.68 6.05 3.58
N THR A 17 -3.47 6.10 3.02
CA THR A 17 -3.25 6.48 1.60
C THR A 17 -3.77 5.39 0.68
N TYR A 18 -3.55 4.12 1.04
CA TYR A 18 -4.12 2.99 0.32
C TYR A 18 -5.65 3.01 0.35
N VAL A 19 -6.26 3.23 1.52
CA VAL A 19 -7.72 3.33 1.66
C VAL A 19 -8.27 4.47 0.80
N ALA A 20 -7.68 5.67 0.89
CA ALA A 20 -8.11 6.82 0.10
C ALA A 20 -7.98 6.55 -1.42
N HIS A 21 -6.84 5.99 -1.86
CA HIS A 21 -6.65 5.62 -3.26
C HIS A 21 -7.68 4.59 -3.73
N ARG A 22 -7.96 3.55 -2.92
CA ARG A 22 -8.95 2.51 -3.25
C ARG A 22 -10.36 3.07 -3.29
N GLN A 23 -10.74 3.93 -2.37
CA GLN A 23 -12.05 4.56 -2.38
C GLN A 23 -12.25 5.47 -3.60
N LEU A 24 -11.20 6.18 -4.03
CA LEU A 24 -11.28 7.10 -5.17
C LEU A 24 -11.22 6.37 -6.53
N ASN A 25 -10.39 5.34 -6.67
CA ASN A 25 -10.12 4.70 -7.97
C ASN A 25 -10.79 3.31 -8.12
N HIS A 26 -11.15 2.67 -7.01
CA HIS A 26 -11.70 1.32 -6.95
C HIS A 26 -12.85 1.19 -5.91
N PRO A 27 -13.89 2.04 -5.97
CA PRO A 27 -14.97 2.07 -4.95
C PRO A 27 -15.73 0.74 -4.85
N ASP A 28 -15.78 -0.04 -5.94
CA ASP A 28 -16.50 -1.32 -6.01
C ASP A 28 -15.67 -2.51 -5.52
N GLN A 29 -14.41 -2.30 -5.14
CA GLN A 29 -13.55 -3.38 -4.69
C GLN A 29 -13.37 -3.35 -3.17
N PRO A 30 -13.27 -4.52 -2.52
CA PRO A 30 -13.04 -4.60 -1.09
C PRO A 30 -11.68 -3.99 -0.71
N ILE A 31 -11.69 -3.24 0.38
CA ILE A 31 -10.50 -2.63 0.98
C ILE A 31 -9.97 -3.64 2.01
N MET A 32 -8.79 -4.19 1.73
CA MET A 32 -8.04 -5.00 2.69
C MET A 32 -7.90 -4.31 4.05
N ASN A 33 -7.94 -5.09 5.12
CA ASN A 33 -7.63 -4.57 6.45
C ASN A 33 -6.12 -4.30 6.61
N TYR A 34 -5.75 -3.62 7.69
CA TYR A 34 -4.34 -3.24 7.94
C TYR A 34 -3.38 -4.45 7.93
N THR A 35 -3.78 -5.56 8.54
CA THR A 35 -2.95 -6.76 8.64
C THR A 35 -2.75 -7.42 7.28
N GLU A 36 -3.81 -7.50 6.48
CA GLU A 36 -3.76 -8.01 5.10
C GLU A 36 -2.86 -7.14 4.22
N PHE A 37 -3.04 -5.81 4.29
CA PHE A 37 -2.19 -4.86 3.58
C PHE A 37 -0.71 -5.02 3.97
N PHE A 38 -0.42 -5.08 5.27
CA PHE A 38 0.97 -5.22 5.75
C PHE A 38 1.59 -6.55 5.32
N ARG A 39 0.83 -7.64 5.38
CA ARG A 39 1.27 -8.95 4.90
C ARG A 39 1.52 -8.95 3.40
N GLU A 40 0.61 -8.39 2.61
CA GLU A 40 0.76 -8.26 1.16
C GLU A 40 2.01 -7.45 0.79
N ARG A 41 2.30 -6.34 1.49
CA ARG A 41 3.53 -5.56 1.28
C ARG A 41 4.80 -6.32 1.66
N GLN A 42 4.77 -7.08 2.75
CA GLN A 42 5.89 -7.92 3.14
C GLN A 42 6.10 -9.05 2.13
N GLU A 43 5.05 -9.73 1.71
CA GLU A 43 5.12 -10.77 0.69
C GLU A 43 5.65 -10.19 -0.63
N ALA A 44 5.16 -9.02 -1.08
CA ALA A 44 5.66 -8.37 -2.29
C ALA A 44 7.15 -7.98 -2.20
N ARG A 45 7.62 -7.57 -1.01
CA ARG A 45 9.01 -7.12 -0.80
C ARG A 45 9.99 -8.28 -0.59
N TYR A 46 9.56 -9.33 0.11
CA TYR A 46 10.43 -10.44 0.53
C TYR A 46 10.22 -11.72 -0.27
N ALA A 47 9.13 -11.86 -1.03
CA ALA A 47 8.99 -12.92 -2.02
C ALA A 47 9.86 -12.61 -3.25
N VAL A 48 11.17 -12.84 -3.10
CA VAL A 48 12.13 -12.90 -4.20
C VAL A 48 11.77 -14.11 -5.07
N GLY A 49 10.92 -13.94 -6.08
CA GLY A 49 10.74 -14.99 -7.09
C GLY A 49 9.43 -15.08 -7.86
N LYS A 50 8.36 -14.36 -7.51
CA LYS A 50 7.12 -14.37 -8.32
C LYS A 50 6.64 -12.96 -8.58
N GLY A 51 7.16 -12.38 -9.66
CA GLY A 51 6.83 -11.05 -10.16
C GLY A 51 5.33 -10.77 -10.20
N ARG A 52 4.86 -10.02 -9.20
CA ARG A 52 3.61 -9.27 -9.25
C ARG A 52 3.77 -7.92 -8.56
N PHE A 53 4.73 -7.12 -9.00
CA PHE A 53 4.53 -5.67 -9.01
C PHE A 53 3.52 -5.36 -10.12
N ARG A 54 2.23 -5.66 -9.87
CA ARG A 54 1.14 -5.16 -10.72
C ARG A 54 0.74 -3.83 -10.12
N GLY A 55 1.18 -2.77 -10.79
CA GLY A 55 0.92 -1.39 -10.41
C GLY A 55 -0.55 -1.14 -10.10
N CYS A 56 -0.74 -0.49 -8.96
CA CYS A 56 -1.79 0.50 -8.65
C CYS A 56 -1.57 1.05 -7.22
N CYS A 57 -0.81 0.34 -6.38
CA CYS A 57 -0.52 0.72 -4.99
C CYS A 57 0.95 0.53 -4.62
#